data_AF-A0A1F8NQL7-F1
#
_entry.id   AF-A0A1F8NQL7-F1
#
_cell.length_a   1.000
_cell.length_b   1.000
_cell.length_c   1.000
_cell.angle_alpha   90.00
_cell.angle_beta   90.00
_cell.angle_gamma   90.00
#
_symmetry.space_group_name_H-M   'P 1'
#
loop_
_entity.id
_entity.type
_entity.pdbx_description
1 polymer ?
#
loop_
_entity_poly.entity_id
_entity_poly.type
_entity_poly.pdbx_seq_one_letter_code
_entity_poly.pdbx_strand_id
1 'polypeptide(L)'
;MSLIANWKEVLDTANLSADKRMDAVSRWLIIIRAAVFSMTATSGLIGGLLAAAVATHPDWLNFGLAVLGLIIAHAANNMTNDYFDLEGGVDTDEYARALYAPHPILGGLISKRGLLGAILAANLIDAAIMGVLILRTGWTVLIFALLGLFISVFYVAPPIKLKHHGLGEPGVFIVWGPLMIGGTYFVTAGEMPPPGVWLACIPYALVVTTVLIGKHIDKREVDQVKGIRTLP
;
A
#
# COMPACT_ATOMS: atom_id res chain seq x y z
N MET A 1 15.80 -22.45 -14.62
CA MET A 1 14.56 -21.65 -14.68
C MET A 1 14.92 -20.19 -14.94
N SER A 2 14.08 -19.42 -15.63
CA SER A 2 14.38 -18.01 -15.95
C SER A 2 14.08 -17.08 -14.77
N LEU A 3 14.77 -15.94 -14.71
CA LEU A 3 14.51 -14.90 -13.70
C LEU A 3 13.04 -14.41 -13.76
N ILE A 4 12.47 -14.31 -14.96
CA ILE A 4 11.07 -13.90 -15.17
C ILE A 4 10.11 -14.87 -14.47
N ALA A 5 10.38 -16.17 -14.52
CA ALA A 5 9.54 -17.16 -13.83
C ALA A 5 9.59 -16.98 -12.30
N ASN A 6 10.76 -16.66 -11.74
CA ASN A 6 10.90 -16.36 -10.32
C ASN A 6 10.13 -15.09 -9.93
N TRP A 7 10.20 -14.04 -10.76
CA TRP A 7 9.50 -12.78 -10.48
C TRP A 7 7.99 -12.98 -10.52
N LYS A 8 7.50 -13.75 -11.51
CA LYS A 8 6.08 -14.08 -11.61
C LYS A 8 5.61 -14.85 -10.37
N GLU A 9 6.36 -15.85 -9.95
CA GLU A 9 6.03 -16.62 -8.75
C GLU A 9 5.96 -15.75 -7.50
N VAL A 10 6.92 -14.84 -7.31
CA VAL A 10 6.91 -13.90 -6.18
C VAL A 10 5.69 -12.98 -6.23
N LEU A 11 5.31 -12.51 -7.43
CA LEU A 11 4.12 -11.68 -7.59
C LEU A 11 2.82 -12.46 -7.36
N ASP A 12 2.77 -13.74 -7.73
CA ASP A 12 1.59 -14.59 -7.58
C ASP A 12 1.42 -15.09 -6.14
N THR A 13 2.52 -15.38 -5.44
CA THR A 13 2.52 -16.11 -4.15
C THR A 13 3.07 -15.32 -2.97
N ALA A 14 3.61 -14.13 -3.21
CA ALA A 14 4.37 -13.34 -2.24
C ALA A 14 5.63 -14.02 -1.68
N ASN A 15 6.07 -15.14 -2.27
CA ASN A 15 7.21 -15.92 -1.83
C ASN A 15 7.97 -16.54 -3.03
N LEU A 16 9.13 -17.13 -2.76
CA LEU A 16 9.90 -17.89 -3.74
C LEU A 16 10.14 -19.30 -3.20
N SER A 17 9.90 -20.33 -4.01
CA SER A 17 10.13 -21.72 -3.63
C SER A 17 11.56 -21.96 -3.14
N ALA A 18 11.71 -22.78 -2.10
CA ALA A 18 12.98 -22.97 -1.39
C ALA A 18 14.09 -23.61 -2.25
N ASP A 19 13.75 -24.33 -3.31
CA ASP A 19 14.69 -24.90 -4.28
C ASP A 19 15.28 -23.86 -5.24
N LYS A 20 14.74 -22.64 -5.26
CA LYS A 20 15.16 -21.58 -6.18
C LYS A 20 16.13 -20.61 -5.52
N ARG A 21 17.12 -20.19 -6.31
CA ARG A 21 18.07 -19.14 -5.88
C ARG A 21 17.39 -17.78 -5.86
N MET A 22 17.46 -17.10 -4.72
CA MET A 22 17.02 -15.73 -4.54
C MET A 22 17.93 -14.74 -5.29
N ASP A 23 17.42 -14.11 -6.35
CA ASP A 23 18.07 -12.96 -7.00
C ASP A 23 17.66 -11.62 -6.37
N ALA A 24 18.35 -10.55 -6.77
CA ALA A 24 18.14 -9.23 -6.18
C ALA A 24 16.73 -8.67 -6.41
N VAL A 25 16.12 -8.96 -7.56
CA VAL A 25 14.78 -8.46 -7.90
C VAL A 25 13.74 -9.25 -7.13
N SER A 26 13.77 -10.58 -7.15
CA SER A 26 12.89 -11.41 -6.32
C SER A 26 12.96 -11.02 -4.85
N ARG A 27 14.17 -10.77 -4.32
CA ARG A 27 14.36 -10.32 -2.95
C ARG A 27 13.62 -9.02 -2.66
N TRP A 28 13.75 -8.01 -3.52
CA TRP A 28 13.09 -6.73 -3.31
C TRP A 28 11.59 -6.79 -3.54
N LEU A 29 11.10 -7.61 -4.48
CA LEU A 29 9.67 -7.86 -4.67
C LEU A 29 9.03 -8.43 -3.41
N ILE A 30 9.73 -9.32 -2.68
CA ILE A 30 9.28 -9.83 -1.37
C ILE A 30 9.35 -8.73 -0.31
N ILE A 31 10.47 -8.00 -0.18
CA ILE A 31 10.67 -6.96 0.84
C ILE A 31 9.55 -5.89 0.76
N ILE A 32 9.21 -5.42 -0.43
CA ILE A 32 8.18 -4.38 -0.63
C ILE A 32 6.76 -4.94 -0.70
N ARG A 33 6.63 -6.28 -0.69
CA ARG A 33 5.38 -7.03 -0.85
C ARG A 33 4.66 -6.67 -2.16
N ALA A 34 5.38 -6.74 -3.27
CA ALA A 34 4.87 -6.33 -4.58
C ALA A 34 3.63 -7.13 -5.04
N ALA A 35 3.39 -8.32 -4.51
CA ALA A 35 2.23 -9.17 -4.81
C ALA A 35 0.88 -8.44 -4.60
N VAL A 36 0.82 -7.43 -3.72
CA VAL A 36 -0.39 -6.66 -3.43
C VAL A 36 -0.48 -5.32 -4.18
N PHE A 37 0.51 -4.97 -5.01
CA PHE A 37 0.51 -3.69 -5.73
C PHE A 37 -0.55 -3.60 -6.82
N SER A 38 -1.04 -4.73 -7.32
CA SER A 38 -2.18 -4.78 -8.25
C SER A 38 -3.39 -4.02 -7.69
N MET A 39 -3.62 -4.06 -6.37
CA MET A 39 -4.74 -3.33 -5.75
C MET A 39 -4.57 -1.82 -5.87
N THR A 40 -3.37 -1.32 -5.56
CA THR A 40 -3.05 0.11 -5.67
C THR A 40 -3.03 0.59 -7.11
N ALA A 41 -2.43 -0.18 -8.01
CA ALA A 41 -2.40 0.13 -9.43
C ALA A 41 -3.83 0.22 -9.99
N THR A 42 -4.73 -0.67 -9.57
CA THR A 42 -6.13 -0.65 -10.00
C THR A 42 -6.86 0.60 -9.49
N SER A 43 -6.68 1.02 -8.24
CA SER A 43 -7.24 2.31 -7.75
C SER A 43 -6.75 3.49 -8.61
N GLY A 44 -5.45 3.56 -8.89
CA GLY A 44 -4.89 4.59 -9.75
C GLY A 44 -5.48 4.55 -11.17
N LEU A 45 -5.55 3.37 -11.78
CA LEU A 45 -6.15 3.16 -13.10
C LEU A 45 -7.62 3.60 -13.15
N ILE A 46 -8.43 3.26 -12.13
CA ILE A 46 -9.82 3.72 -12.05
C ILE A 46 -9.88 5.25 -12.02
N GLY A 47 -9.06 5.91 -11.19
CA GLY A 47 -9.02 7.37 -11.12
C GLY A 47 -8.64 8.02 -12.47
N GLY A 48 -7.62 7.46 -13.14
CA GLY A 48 -7.18 7.93 -14.46
C GLY A 48 -8.23 7.70 -15.56
N LEU A 49 -8.89 6.55 -15.57
CA LEU A 49 -9.97 6.25 -16.53
C LEU A 49 -11.19 7.14 -16.31
N LEU A 50 -11.56 7.41 -15.06
CA LEU A 50 -12.64 8.34 -14.73
C LEU A 50 -12.29 9.77 -15.16
N ALA A 51 -11.03 10.20 -14.97
CA ALA A 51 -10.57 11.49 -15.48
C ALA A 51 -10.63 11.54 -17.01
N ALA A 52 -10.18 10.49 -17.70
CA ALA A 52 -10.27 10.40 -19.16
C ALA A 52 -11.72 10.42 -19.69
N ALA A 53 -12.68 9.94 -18.89
CA ALA A 53 -14.08 9.89 -19.28
C ALA A 53 -14.81 11.23 -19.15
N VAL A 54 -14.40 12.11 -18.23
CA VAL A 54 -15.16 13.33 -17.88
C VAL A 54 -14.36 14.63 -18.01
N ALA A 55 -13.04 14.59 -17.88
CA ALA A 55 -12.21 15.79 -17.93
C ALA A 55 -11.98 16.22 -19.38
N THR A 56 -11.92 17.53 -19.63
CA THR A 56 -11.68 18.06 -20.99
C THR A 56 -10.26 17.78 -21.48
N HIS A 57 -9.27 17.88 -20.59
CA HIS A 57 -7.85 17.74 -20.92
C HIS A 57 -7.09 16.95 -19.84
N PRO A 58 -7.19 15.61 -19.83
CA PRO A 58 -6.46 14.79 -18.87
C PRO A 58 -4.94 14.89 -19.08
N ASP A 59 -4.18 15.16 -18.00
CA ASP A 59 -2.72 15.18 -17.98
C ASP A 59 -2.17 13.79 -17.63
N TRP A 60 -1.69 13.08 -18.66
CA TRP A 60 -1.15 11.73 -18.53
C TRP A 60 0.22 11.66 -17.83
N LEU A 61 0.97 12.76 -17.80
CA LEU A 61 2.20 12.82 -17.01
C LEU A 61 1.84 12.87 -15.52
N ASN A 62 0.86 13.70 -15.13
CA ASN A 62 0.37 13.71 -13.75
C ASN A 62 -0.21 12.36 -13.34
N PHE A 63 -0.98 11.71 -14.22
CA PHE A 63 -1.47 10.35 -14.01
C PHE A 63 -0.33 9.37 -13.72
N GLY A 64 0.70 9.32 -14.58
CA GLY A 64 1.84 8.43 -14.42
C GLY A 64 2.61 8.68 -13.12
N LEU A 65 2.82 9.95 -12.77
CA LEU A 65 3.42 10.36 -11.51
C LEU A 65 2.58 9.94 -10.31
N ALA A 66 1.26 10.10 -10.36
CA ALA A 66 0.35 9.71 -9.30
C ALA A 66 0.38 8.20 -9.04
N VAL A 67 0.26 7.37 -10.07
CA VAL A 67 0.30 5.91 -9.94
C VAL A 67 1.65 5.46 -9.39
N LEU A 68 2.75 6.04 -9.89
CA LEU A 68 4.10 5.73 -9.40
C LEU A 68 4.25 6.11 -7.91
N GLY A 69 3.81 7.31 -7.51
CA GLY A 69 3.82 7.75 -6.12
C GLY A 69 3.02 6.82 -5.23
N LEU A 70 1.78 6.47 -5.62
CA LEU A 70 0.93 5.54 -4.87
C LEU A 70 1.58 4.16 -4.66
N ILE A 71 2.26 3.61 -5.67
CA ILE A 71 2.98 2.34 -5.56
C ILE A 71 4.16 2.46 -4.58
N ILE A 72 4.92 3.55 -4.64
CA ILE A 72 6.06 3.81 -3.75
C ILE A 72 5.58 4.04 -2.31
N ALA A 73 4.50 4.79 -2.11
CA ALA A 73 3.87 5.00 -0.82
C ALA A 73 3.36 3.68 -0.22
N HIS A 74 2.76 2.81 -1.03
CA HIS A 74 2.33 1.48 -0.57
C HIS A 74 3.53 0.58 -0.22
N ALA A 75 4.62 0.62 -1.00
CA ALA A 75 5.87 -0.06 -0.65
C ALA A 75 6.41 0.42 0.71
N ALA A 76 6.45 1.73 0.93
CA ALA A 76 6.88 2.34 2.19
C ALA A 76 5.99 1.90 3.36
N ASN A 77 4.67 1.88 3.19
CA ASN A 77 3.72 1.40 4.20
C ASN A 77 3.95 -0.09 4.54
N ASN A 78 4.12 -0.94 3.54
CA ASN A 78 4.38 -2.38 3.75
C ASN A 78 5.66 -2.61 4.56
N MET A 79 6.74 -1.92 4.22
CA MET A 79 8.00 -2.00 4.97
C MET A 79 7.86 -1.40 6.38
N THR A 80 7.11 -0.31 6.53
CA THR A 80 6.83 0.32 7.83
C THR A 80 6.07 -0.62 8.75
N ASN A 81 5.09 -1.36 8.22
CA ASN A 81 4.39 -2.42 8.93
C ASN A 81 5.36 -3.52 9.39
N ASP A 82 6.23 -4.03 8.51
CA ASP A 82 7.24 -5.05 8.89
C ASP A 82 8.19 -4.53 9.98
N TYR A 83 8.53 -3.23 9.96
CA TYR A 83 9.40 -2.64 10.97
C TYR A 83 8.72 -2.53 12.34
N PHE A 84 7.53 -1.94 12.41
CA PHE A 84 6.83 -1.68 13.68
C PHE A 84 6.18 -2.93 14.26
N ASP A 85 5.68 -3.85 13.43
CA ASP A 85 5.13 -5.12 13.92
C ASP A 85 6.23 -6.00 14.52
N LEU A 86 7.45 -5.98 13.95
CA LEU A 86 8.62 -6.62 14.57
C LEU A 86 9.03 -5.92 15.87
N GLU A 87 9.13 -4.59 15.88
CA GLU A 87 9.54 -3.82 17.07
C GLU A 87 8.52 -3.93 18.22
N GLY A 88 7.23 -4.04 17.89
CA GLY A 88 6.15 -4.24 18.85
C GLY A 88 5.96 -5.68 19.33
N GLY A 89 6.74 -6.65 18.84
CA GLY A 89 6.60 -8.08 19.17
C GLY A 89 5.36 -8.74 18.58
N VAL A 90 4.74 -8.12 17.57
CA VAL A 90 3.60 -8.70 16.86
C VAL A 90 4.06 -9.80 15.91
N ASP A 91 5.16 -9.57 15.18
CA ASP A 91 5.75 -10.56 14.28
C ASP A 91 6.83 -11.39 15.02
N THR A 92 6.65 -12.72 14.99
CA THR A 92 7.57 -13.74 15.52
C THR A 92 7.79 -14.83 14.47
N ASP A 93 8.81 -15.69 14.64
CA ASP A 93 9.09 -16.80 13.70
C ASP A 93 7.92 -17.79 13.55
N GLU A 94 7.04 -17.86 14.56
CA GLU A 94 5.86 -18.72 14.62
C GLU A 94 4.57 -18.03 14.12
N TYR A 95 4.67 -16.78 13.68
CA TYR A 95 3.50 -16.00 13.29
C TYR A 95 2.86 -16.54 12.00
N ALA A 96 1.52 -16.54 11.93
CA ALA A 96 0.75 -17.13 10.83
C ALA A 96 1.15 -16.67 9.43
N ARG A 97 1.73 -15.48 9.29
CA ARG A 97 2.26 -15.00 8.00
C ARG A 97 3.48 -15.77 7.51
N ALA A 98 4.32 -16.27 8.42
CA ALA A 98 5.48 -17.09 8.08
C ALA A 98 5.08 -18.38 7.33
N LEU A 99 3.79 -18.79 7.42
CA LEU A 99 3.26 -19.94 6.70
C LEU A 99 3.16 -19.74 5.17
N TYR A 100 3.11 -18.48 4.69
CA TYR A 100 2.94 -18.21 3.26
C TYR A 100 3.85 -17.13 2.68
N ALA A 101 4.44 -16.24 3.49
CA ALA A 101 5.42 -15.25 3.02
C ALA A 101 6.48 -14.94 4.10
N PRO A 102 7.78 -14.95 3.76
CA PRO A 102 8.84 -14.69 4.73
C PRO A 102 8.78 -13.23 5.19
N HIS A 103 8.95 -13.02 6.50
CA HIS A 103 9.14 -11.68 7.03
C HIS A 103 10.52 -11.14 6.57
N PRO A 104 10.62 -9.91 6.01
CA PRO A 104 11.87 -9.42 5.41
C PRO A 104 13.10 -9.44 6.32
N ILE A 105 12.92 -9.07 7.60
CA ILE A 105 14.01 -9.04 8.59
C ILE A 105 14.31 -10.44 9.15
N LEU A 106 13.31 -11.14 9.70
CA LEU A 106 13.48 -12.49 10.26
C LEU A 106 13.99 -13.51 9.22
N GLY A 107 13.53 -13.42 7.97
CA GLY A 107 14.01 -14.23 6.85
C GLY A 107 15.38 -13.82 6.30
N GLY A 108 16.06 -12.85 6.90
CA GLY A 108 17.42 -12.44 6.52
C GLY A 108 17.53 -11.72 5.16
N LEU A 109 16.42 -11.26 4.58
CA LEU A 109 16.41 -10.60 3.27
C LEU A 109 16.99 -9.18 3.34
N ILE A 110 16.84 -8.52 4.50
CA ILE A 110 17.35 -7.18 4.77
C ILE A 110 17.55 -6.96 6.28
N SER A 111 18.55 -6.16 6.67
CA SER A 111 18.74 -5.79 8.08
C SER A 111 17.70 -4.76 8.53
N LYS A 112 17.41 -4.68 9.84
CA LYS A 112 16.51 -3.66 10.40
C LYS A 112 16.91 -2.22 10.00
N ARG A 113 18.21 -1.90 10.05
CA ARG A 113 18.74 -0.60 9.61
C ARG A 113 18.61 -0.40 8.10
N GLY A 114 18.80 -1.45 7.31
CA GLY A 114 18.60 -1.42 5.86
C GLY A 114 17.14 -1.15 5.49
N LEU A 115 16.19 -1.80 6.19
CA LEU A 115 14.76 -1.58 5.99
C LEU A 115 14.36 -0.14 6.32
N LEU A 116 14.87 0.42 7.43
CA LEU A 116 14.63 1.82 7.78
C LEU A 116 15.17 2.78 6.72
N GLY A 117 16.36 2.51 6.17
CA GLY A 117 16.91 3.28 5.05
C GLY A 117 16.06 3.20 3.79
N ALA A 118 15.50 2.02 3.48
CA ALA A 118 14.60 1.82 2.34
C ALA A 118 13.25 2.55 2.52
N ILE A 119 12.69 2.53 3.74
CA ILE A 119 11.49 3.30 4.10
C ILE A 119 11.73 4.80 3.90
N LEU A 120 12.87 5.32 4.41
CA LEU A 120 13.21 6.73 4.25
C LEU A 120 13.39 7.10 2.77
N ALA A 121 14.11 6.29 2.00
CA ALA A 121 14.32 6.53 0.58
C ALA A 121 13.00 6.54 -0.20
N ALA A 122 12.11 5.58 0.05
CA ALA A 122 10.80 5.52 -0.58
C ALA A 122 9.95 6.76 -0.27
N ASN A 123 9.88 7.18 1.00
CA ASN A 123 9.14 8.38 1.39
C ASN A 123 9.73 9.67 0.81
N LEU A 124 11.06 9.77 0.65
CA LEU A 124 11.69 10.92 0.00
C LEU A 124 11.37 10.99 -1.50
N ILE A 125 11.36 9.85 -2.19
CA ILE A 125 10.96 9.78 -3.60
C ILE A 125 9.48 10.14 -3.74
N ASP A 126 8.61 9.59 -2.89
CA ASP A 126 7.18 9.90 -2.89
C ASP A 126 6.91 11.39 -2.60
N ALA A 127 7.63 11.98 -1.63
CA ALA A 127 7.55 13.41 -1.34
C ALA A 127 8.02 14.28 -2.51
N ALA A 128 9.04 13.85 -3.26
CA ALA A 128 9.47 14.55 -4.47
C ALA A 128 8.40 14.50 -5.58
N ILE A 129 7.78 13.33 -5.79
CA ILE A 129 6.65 13.18 -6.73
C ILE A 129 5.48 14.07 -6.31
N MET A 130 5.11 14.05 -5.03
CA MET A 130 4.09 14.94 -4.46
C MET A 130 4.43 16.41 -4.72
N GLY A 131 5.69 16.83 -4.51
CA GLY A 131 6.14 18.19 -4.78
C GLY A 131 5.95 18.59 -6.24
N VAL A 132 6.28 17.71 -7.19
CA VAL A 132 6.04 17.95 -8.62
C VAL A 132 4.55 18.08 -8.91
N LEU A 133 3.71 17.20 -8.36
CA LEU A 133 2.25 17.25 -8.55
C LEU A 133 1.63 18.52 -7.93
N ILE A 134 2.13 19.00 -6.78
CA ILE A 134 1.70 20.27 -6.18
C ILE A 134 2.01 21.44 -7.11
N LEU A 135 3.19 21.47 -7.72
CA LEU A 135 3.58 22.55 -8.65
C LEU A 135 2.75 22.54 -9.93
N ARG A 136 2.23 21.38 -10.35
CA ARG A 136 1.48 21.21 -11.60
C ARG A 136 -0.03 21.34 -11.44
N THR A 137 -0.59 20.88 -10.31
CA THR A 137 -2.04 20.77 -10.08
C THR A 137 -2.51 21.67 -8.94
N GLY A 138 -1.62 22.05 -8.02
CA GLY A 138 -1.92 22.92 -6.89
C GLY A 138 -1.90 22.22 -5.54
N TRP A 139 -2.04 23.01 -4.47
CA TRP A 139 -1.81 22.58 -3.10
C TRP A 139 -2.79 21.51 -2.58
N THR A 140 -3.95 21.33 -3.20
CA THR A 140 -4.93 20.30 -2.82
C THR A 140 -4.35 18.88 -2.88
N VAL A 141 -3.32 18.63 -3.70
CA VAL A 141 -2.55 17.36 -3.69
C VAL A 141 -2.06 17.04 -2.29
N LEU A 142 -1.65 18.05 -1.51
CA LEU A 142 -1.18 17.90 -0.15
C LEU A 142 -2.26 17.33 0.79
N ILE A 143 -3.53 17.66 0.57
CA ILE A 143 -4.63 17.09 1.38
C ILE A 143 -4.71 15.58 1.17
N PHE A 144 -4.75 15.13 -0.09
CA PHE A 144 -4.78 13.70 -0.41
C PHE A 144 -3.55 12.97 0.15
N ALA A 145 -2.36 13.53 -0.07
CA ALA A 145 -1.10 12.94 0.35
C ALA A 145 -0.98 12.86 1.88
N LEU A 146 -1.29 13.95 2.61
CA LEU A 146 -1.18 13.97 4.07
C LEU A 146 -2.24 13.09 4.75
N LEU A 147 -3.47 13.01 4.22
CA LEU A 147 -4.47 12.07 4.74
C LEU A 147 -4.05 10.62 4.50
N GLY A 148 -3.52 10.32 3.31
CA GLY A 148 -3.00 8.99 2.99
C GLY A 148 -1.82 8.61 3.88
N LEU A 149 -0.85 9.52 4.05
CA LEU A 149 0.30 9.35 4.93
C LEU A 149 -0.11 9.17 6.39
N PHE A 150 -1.07 9.97 6.87
CA PHE A 150 -1.60 9.87 8.22
C PHE A 150 -2.18 8.47 8.46
N ILE A 151 -3.08 7.99 7.59
CA ILE A 151 -3.67 6.66 7.74
C ILE A 151 -2.59 5.58 7.62
N SER A 152 -1.67 5.70 6.66
CA SER A 152 -0.55 4.77 6.45
C SER A 152 0.32 4.60 7.70
N VAL A 153 0.84 5.70 8.26
CA VAL A 153 1.71 5.68 9.45
C VAL A 153 0.95 5.17 10.66
N PHE A 154 -0.20 5.78 10.96
CA PHE A 154 -0.96 5.48 12.17
C PHE A 154 -1.79 4.20 12.10
N TYR A 155 -1.74 3.48 10.97
CA TYR A 155 -2.36 2.16 10.83
C TYR A 155 -1.85 1.19 11.91
N VAL A 156 -0.52 1.12 12.07
CA VAL A 156 0.16 0.31 13.10
C VAL A 156 1.01 1.12 14.08
N ALA A 157 1.47 2.31 13.71
CA ALA A 157 2.40 3.06 14.55
C ALA A 157 1.70 3.75 15.74
N PRO A 158 2.37 3.86 16.89
CA PRO A 158 1.88 4.68 18.01
C PRO A 158 1.81 6.18 17.63
N PRO A 159 0.96 6.97 18.31
CA PRO A 159 0.12 6.58 19.44
C PRO A 159 -1.25 6.02 19.06
N ILE A 160 -1.67 6.11 17.79
CA ILE A 160 -3.06 5.86 17.39
C ILE A 160 -3.34 4.39 17.08
N LYS A 161 -2.45 3.69 16.36
CA LYS A 161 -2.60 2.26 16.03
C LYS A 161 -4.00 1.87 15.52
N LEU A 162 -4.52 2.51 14.46
CA LEU A 162 -5.89 2.37 13.97
C LEU A 162 -6.39 0.92 13.86
N LYS A 163 -5.54 -0.01 13.37
CA LYS A 163 -5.87 -1.44 13.27
C LYS A 163 -6.29 -2.03 14.62
N HIS A 164 -5.66 -1.61 15.71
CA HIS A 164 -5.88 -2.14 17.05
C HIS A 164 -7.23 -1.68 17.63
N HIS A 165 -7.84 -0.64 17.06
CA HIS A 165 -9.11 -0.05 17.48
C HIS A 165 -10.27 -0.33 16.52
N GLY A 166 -10.13 -1.29 15.58
CA GLY A 166 -11.18 -1.66 14.63
C GLY A 166 -11.36 -0.66 13.49
N LEU A 167 -10.41 0.26 13.33
CA LEU A 167 -10.41 1.28 12.29
C LEU A 167 -9.54 0.88 11.09
N GLY A 168 -9.09 -0.39 11.03
CA GLY A 168 -8.26 -0.89 9.96
C GLY A 168 -9.01 -0.94 8.62
N GLU A 169 -10.18 -1.55 8.61
CA GLU A 169 -11.05 -1.73 7.45
C GLU A 169 -11.61 -0.39 6.94
N PRO A 170 -12.15 0.51 7.79
CA PRO A 170 -12.49 1.87 7.37
C PRO A 170 -11.29 2.64 6.79
N GLY A 171 -10.09 2.48 7.38
CA GLY A 171 -8.88 3.11 6.88
C GLY A 171 -8.53 2.63 5.46
N VAL A 172 -8.57 1.32 5.23
CA VAL A 172 -8.33 0.73 3.90
C VAL A 172 -9.38 1.19 2.88
N PHE A 173 -10.65 1.22 3.26
CA PHE A 173 -11.73 1.75 2.41
C PHE A 173 -11.43 3.18 1.96
N ILE A 174 -11.09 4.07 2.90
CA ILE A 174 -10.80 5.48 2.63
C ILE A 174 -9.57 5.62 1.73
N VAL A 175 -8.51 4.86 2.02
CA VAL A 175 -7.24 4.95 1.27
C VAL A 175 -7.40 4.45 -0.16
N TRP A 176 -7.85 3.21 -0.37
CA TRP A 176 -7.93 2.63 -1.73
C TRP A 176 -9.09 3.17 -2.55
N GLY A 177 -10.13 3.70 -1.90
CA GLY A 177 -11.24 4.37 -2.56
C GLY A 177 -10.97 5.87 -2.74
N PRO A 178 -11.62 6.74 -1.94
CA PRO A 178 -11.57 8.19 -2.12
C PRO A 178 -10.17 8.78 -2.27
N LEU A 179 -9.19 8.35 -1.48
CA LEU A 179 -7.87 8.99 -1.53
C LEU A 179 -7.09 8.60 -2.79
N MET A 180 -6.94 7.31 -3.09
CA MET A 180 -6.19 6.85 -4.27
C MET A 180 -6.93 7.13 -5.58
N ILE A 181 -8.22 6.80 -5.68
CA ILE A 181 -9.01 7.01 -6.90
C ILE A 181 -9.27 8.50 -7.10
N GLY A 182 -9.78 9.19 -6.07
CA GLY A 182 -10.09 10.62 -6.13
C GLY A 182 -8.84 11.50 -6.29
N GLY A 183 -7.74 11.14 -5.62
CA GLY A 183 -6.46 11.85 -5.77
C GLY A 183 -5.86 11.68 -7.16
N THR A 184 -5.89 10.46 -7.70
CA THR A 184 -5.43 10.21 -9.08
C THR A 184 -6.31 10.91 -10.10
N TYR A 185 -7.63 10.88 -9.92
CA TYR A 185 -8.55 11.68 -10.72
C TYR A 185 -8.17 13.16 -10.66
N PHE A 186 -8.01 13.73 -9.47
CA PHE A 186 -7.77 15.16 -9.26
C PHE A 186 -6.53 15.65 -10.02
N VAL A 187 -5.40 14.95 -9.88
CA VAL A 187 -4.15 15.36 -10.57
C VAL A 187 -4.18 15.10 -12.07
N THR A 188 -4.92 14.09 -12.52
CA THR A 188 -5.08 13.80 -13.94
C THR A 188 -6.04 14.78 -14.62
N ALA A 189 -7.18 15.08 -13.99
CA ALA A 189 -8.21 15.96 -14.53
C ALA A 189 -7.90 17.45 -14.35
N GLY A 190 -7.10 17.80 -13.33
CA GLY A 190 -6.82 19.19 -12.95
C GLY A 190 -7.93 19.85 -12.12
N GLU A 191 -8.98 19.10 -11.75
CA GLU A 191 -10.14 19.60 -11.03
C GLU A 191 -10.68 18.57 -10.03
N MET A 192 -11.48 19.02 -9.06
CA MET A 192 -12.01 18.15 -8.01
C MET A 192 -12.98 17.11 -8.57
N PRO A 193 -12.96 15.86 -8.05
CA PRO A 193 -13.88 14.83 -8.51
C PRO A 193 -15.36 15.24 -8.37
N PRO A 194 -16.18 15.11 -9.42
CA PRO A 194 -17.61 15.31 -9.31
C PRO A 194 -18.26 14.17 -8.50
N PRO A 195 -19.52 14.32 -8.04
CA PRO A 195 -20.21 13.32 -7.23
C PRO A 195 -20.19 11.90 -7.82
N GLY A 196 -20.31 11.76 -9.14
CA GLY A 196 -20.27 10.46 -9.81
C GLY A 196 -18.93 9.72 -9.62
N VAL A 197 -17.81 10.44 -9.56
CA VAL A 197 -16.48 9.86 -9.33
C VAL A 197 -16.33 9.39 -7.88
N TRP A 198 -16.84 10.16 -6.92
CA TRP A 198 -16.85 9.74 -5.52
C TRP A 198 -17.67 8.46 -5.30
N LEU A 199 -18.83 8.36 -5.96
CA LEU A 199 -19.66 7.15 -5.91
C LEU A 199 -18.95 5.96 -6.58
N ALA A 200 -18.24 6.18 -7.69
CA ALA A 200 -17.48 5.14 -8.39
C ALA A 200 -16.30 4.58 -7.56
N CYS A 201 -15.87 5.27 -6.50
CA CYS A 201 -14.85 4.76 -5.59
C CYS A 201 -15.35 3.58 -4.75
N ILE A 202 -16.65 3.54 -4.42
CA ILE A 202 -17.23 2.64 -3.41
C ILE A 202 -17.05 1.17 -3.79
N PRO A 203 -17.37 0.69 -5.01
CA PRO A 203 -17.28 -0.73 -5.32
C PRO A 203 -15.86 -1.27 -5.15
N TYR A 204 -14.85 -0.52 -5.65
CA TYR A 204 -13.47 -0.96 -5.56
C TYR A 204 -12.92 -0.87 -4.13
N ALA A 205 -13.28 0.17 -3.39
CA ALA A 205 -12.94 0.30 -1.98
C ALA A 205 -13.48 -0.88 -1.16
N LEU A 206 -14.71 -1.34 -1.42
CA LEU A 206 -15.28 -2.52 -0.79
C LEU A 206 -14.49 -3.79 -1.13
N VAL A 207 -14.09 -3.97 -2.40
CA VAL A 207 -13.27 -5.13 -2.82
C VAL A 207 -11.95 -5.19 -2.06
N VAL A 208 -11.22 -4.07 -1.93
CA VAL A 208 -9.96 -4.08 -1.16
C VAL A 208 -10.22 -4.28 0.33
N THR A 209 -11.32 -3.74 0.85
CA THR A 209 -11.70 -3.93 2.25
C THR A 209 -12.02 -5.39 2.56
N THR A 210 -12.69 -6.13 1.66
CA THR A 210 -12.98 -7.55 1.88
C THR A 210 -11.73 -8.42 1.88
N VAL A 211 -10.71 -8.08 1.08
CA VAL A 211 -9.39 -8.73 1.15
C VAL A 211 -8.78 -8.57 2.55
N LEU A 212 -8.87 -7.37 3.14
CA LEU A 212 -8.37 -7.13 4.49
C LEU A 212 -9.18 -7.88 5.56
N ILE A 213 -10.52 -7.91 5.42
CA ILE A 213 -11.39 -8.68 6.31
C ILE A 213 -10.98 -10.15 6.32
N GLY A 214 -10.77 -10.76 5.14
CA GLY A 214 -10.31 -12.15 5.05
C GLY A 214 -9.00 -12.37 5.80
N LYS A 215 -8.02 -11.48 5.60
CA LYS A 215 -6.73 -11.53 6.30
C LYS A 215 -6.85 -11.36 7.82
N HIS A 216 -7.82 -10.60 8.31
CA HIS A 216 -8.06 -10.43 9.75
C HIS A 216 -8.82 -11.61 10.35
N ILE A 217 -9.74 -12.23 9.61
CA ILE A 217 -10.42 -13.47 10.04
C ILE A 217 -9.39 -14.59 10.29
N ASP A 218 -8.43 -14.78 9.36
CA ASP A 218 -7.37 -15.79 9.49
C ASP A 218 -6.52 -15.64 10.77
N LYS A 219 -6.50 -14.42 11.33
CA LYS A 219 -5.65 -14.04 12.47
C LYS A 219 -6.41 -13.81 13.75
N ARG A 220 -7.74 -13.96 13.74
CA ARG A 220 -8.62 -13.49 14.82
C ARG A 220 -8.20 -14.00 16.20
N GLU A 221 -7.90 -15.29 16.32
CA GLU A 221 -7.51 -15.90 17.60
C GLU A 221 -6.19 -15.32 18.13
N VAL A 222 -5.19 -15.14 17.26
CA VAL A 222 -3.87 -14.59 17.62
C VAL A 222 -3.96 -13.10 17.94
N ASP A 223 -4.71 -12.34 17.13
CA ASP A 223 -4.88 -10.90 17.28
C ASP A 223 -5.67 -10.56 18.58
N GLN A 224 -6.66 -11.38 18.96
CA GLN A 224 -7.39 -11.24 20.22
C GLN A 224 -6.49 -11.37 21.46
N VAL A 225 -5.58 -12.34 21.49
CA VAL A 225 -4.62 -12.52 22.60
C VAL A 225 -3.70 -11.29 22.74
N LYS A 226 -3.40 -10.61 21.64
CA LYS A 226 -2.59 -9.38 21.60
C LYS A 226 -3.40 -8.09 21.81
N GLY A 227 -4.70 -8.19 22.09
CA GLY A 227 -5.60 -7.05 22.31
C GLY A 227 -5.90 -6.23 21.06
N ILE A 228 -5.62 -6.77 19.86
CA ILE A 228 -5.95 -6.16 18.57
C ILE A 228 -7.42 -6.43 18.27
N ARG A 229 -8.21 -5.38 18.13
CA ARG A 229 -9.66 -5.49 17.89
C ARG A 229 -9.97 -5.10 16.45
N THR A 230 -9.69 -5.98 15.49
CA THR A 230 -10.13 -5.79 14.09
C THR A 230 -11.66 -5.84 13.99
N LEU A 231 -12.24 -5.45 12.86
CA LEU A 231 -13.69 -5.46 12.67
C LEU A 231 -14.34 -6.86 12.74
N PRO A 232 -13.79 -7.93 12.13
CA PRO A 232 -14.25 -9.31 12.34
C PRO A 232 -13.73 -9.92 13.66
#